data_AF-A0A1Z9HED6-F1
#
_entry.id   AF-A0A1Z9HED6-F1
#
_cell.length_a   1.000
_cell.length_b   1.000
_cell.length_c   1.000
_cell.angle_alpha   90.00
_cell.angle_beta   90.00
_cell.angle_gamma   90.00
#
_symmetry.space_group_name_H-M   'P 1'
#
loop_
_entity.id
_entity.type
_entity.pdbx_description
1 polymer ?
#
loop_
_entity_poly.entity_id
_entity_poly.type
_entity_poly.pdbx_seq_one_letter_code
_entity_poly.pdbx_strand_id
1 'polypeptide(L)'
;MLILLVALWTAQALWRHKIFYGALGIVLFGTAAAFGAVRFGFGLDNENLITMHRFASQFGGLIGLILFTCQLMIGANTEHKWHLWHAGIAGPAILLAFFLPSTRVTLFLIWLLGFVVLCATRTPQIALRVPVKATLAGVMLVNVLVLRQASWLTPAESWHAFHFVVACWLLAIYTLLVAQRTQA
;
A
#
# COMPACT_ATOMS: atom_id res chain seq x y z
N MET A 1 10.27 -12.62 -3.87
CA MET A 1 10.49 -13.24 -2.53
C MET A 1 10.61 -12.20 -1.42
N LEU A 2 11.45 -11.17 -1.53
CA LEU A 2 11.62 -10.14 -0.49
C LEU A 2 10.31 -9.52 0.02
N ILE A 3 9.42 -9.08 -0.89
CA ILE A 3 8.14 -8.48 -0.50
C ILE A 3 7.30 -9.43 0.35
N LEU A 4 7.30 -10.74 0.04
CA LEU A 4 6.52 -11.73 0.80
C LEU A 4 7.03 -11.86 2.24
N LEU A 5 8.34 -11.97 2.42
CA LEU A 5 8.95 -12.06 3.75
C LEU A 5 8.65 -10.81 4.58
N VAL A 6 8.82 -9.63 3.97
CA VAL A 6 8.48 -8.36 4.61
C VAL A 6 6.99 -8.28 4.93
N ALA A 7 6.11 -8.66 4.00
CA ALA A 7 4.66 -8.62 4.20
C ALA A 7 4.21 -9.58 5.31
N LEU A 8 4.73 -10.81 5.35
CA LEU A 8 4.42 -11.77 6.41
C LEU A 8 4.86 -11.24 7.77
N TRP A 9 6.10 -10.76 7.89
CA TRP A 9 6.62 -10.22 9.13
C TRP A 9 5.86 -8.97 9.58
N THR A 10 5.68 -7.99 8.69
CA THR A 10 4.97 -6.74 9.03
C THR A 10 3.49 -6.99 9.34
N ALA A 11 2.79 -7.86 8.60
CA ALA A 11 1.41 -8.21 8.91
C ALA A 11 1.27 -8.87 10.28
N GLN A 12 2.14 -9.84 10.60
CA GLN A 12 2.16 -10.49 11.90
C GLN A 12 2.47 -9.50 13.03
N ALA A 13 3.44 -8.61 12.83
CA ALA A 13 3.79 -7.58 13.79
C ALA A 13 2.63 -6.60 14.03
N LEU A 14 2.01 -6.09 12.97
CA LEU A 14 0.83 -5.21 13.07
C LEU A 14 -0.34 -5.91 13.79
N TRP A 15 -0.55 -7.19 13.53
CA TRP A 15 -1.57 -7.99 14.21
C TRP A 15 -1.33 -8.06 15.72
N ARG A 16 -0.08 -8.29 16.15
CA ARG A 16 0.32 -8.29 17.57
C ARG A 16 0.11 -6.93 18.22
N HIS A 17 0.35 -5.84 17.49
CA HIS A 17 0.02 -4.48 17.92
C HIS A 17 -1.48 -4.15 17.82
N LYS A 18 -2.35 -5.09 17.44
CA LYS A 18 -3.79 -4.94 17.21
C LYS A 18 -4.15 -3.92 16.10
N ILE A 19 -3.22 -3.61 15.20
CA ILE A 19 -3.38 -2.66 14.08
C ILE A 19 -3.96 -3.42 12.88
N PHE A 20 -5.22 -3.84 13.00
CA PHE A 20 -5.81 -4.84 12.10
C PHE A 20 -6.01 -4.36 10.67
N TYR A 21 -6.47 -3.12 10.46
CA TYR A 21 -6.63 -2.57 9.10
C TYR A 21 -5.28 -2.45 8.39
N GLY A 22 -4.25 -2.04 9.14
CA GLY A 22 -2.86 -2.08 8.67
C GLY A 22 -2.42 -3.50 8.26
N ALA A 23 -2.63 -4.48 9.12
CA ALA A 23 -2.27 -5.87 8.84
C ALA A 23 -2.98 -6.43 7.59
N LEU A 24 -4.29 -6.21 7.46
CA LEU A 24 -5.08 -6.59 6.29
C LEU A 24 -4.57 -5.93 5.01
N GLY A 25 -4.21 -4.64 5.08
CA GLY A 25 -3.65 -3.95 3.92
C GLY A 25 -2.31 -4.55 3.47
N ILE A 26 -1.43 -4.88 4.42
CA ILE A 26 -0.17 -5.58 4.12
C ILE A 26 -0.44 -6.95 3.48
N VAL A 27 -1.41 -7.73 4.00
CA VAL A 27 -1.76 -9.04 3.44
C VAL A 27 -2.20 -8.93 1.99
N LEU A 28 -3.00 -7.91 1.63
CA LEU A 28 -3.42 -7.70 0.25
C LEU A 28 -2.25 -7.39 -0.69
N PHE A 29 -1.30 -6.55 -0.25
CA PHE A 29 -0.06 -6.31 -0.99
C PHE A 29 0.81 -7.58 -1.08
N GLY A 30 0.91 -8.35 0.00
CA GLY A 30 1.63 -9.63 0.04
C GLY A 30 1.04 -10.65 -0.93
N THR A 31 -0.28 -10.77 -1.01
CA THR A 31 -0.97 -11.66 -1.96
C THR A 31 -0.66 -11.29 -3.40
N ALA A 32 -0.65 -9.99 -3.74
CA ALA A 32 -0.21 -9.53 -5.06
C ALA A 32 1.23 -9.97 -5.38
N ALA A 33 2.14 -9.79 -4.43
CA ALA A 33 3.52 -10.25 -4.55
C ALA A 33 3.66 -11.78 -4.64
N ALA A 34 2.74 -12.55 -4.04
CA ALA A 34 2.71 -14.01 -4.13
C ALA A 34 2.42 -14.46 -5.55
N PHE A 35 1.35 -13.90 -6.16
CA PHE A 35 1.03 -14.17 -7.56
C PHE A 35 2.15 -13.75 -8.50
N GLY A 36 2.78 -12.58 -8.26
CA GLY A 36 3.94 -12.14 -9.02
C GLY A 36 5.13 -13.10 -8.88
N ALA A 37 5.42 -13.57 -7.67
CA ALA A 37 6.52 -14.50 -7.42
C ALA A 37 6.27 -15.88 -8.05
N VAL A 38 5.04 -16.40 -8.01
CA VAL A 38 4.70 -17.66 -8.68
C VAL A 38 4.83 -17.51 -10.19
N ARG A 39 4.26 -16.45 -10.76
CA ARG A 39 4.30 -16.18 -12.19
C ARG A 39 5.73 -16.08 -12.72
N PHE A 40 6.53 -15.17 -12.17
CA PHE A 40 7.86 -14.89 -12.69
C PHE A 40 8.92 -15.87 -12.17
N GLY A 41 8.77 -16.39 -10.95
CA GLY A 41 9.73 -17.32 -10.35
C GLY A 41 9.70 -18.72 -10.97
N PHE A 42 8.53 -19.16 -11.46
CA PHE A 42 8.38 -20.46 -12.14
C PHE A 42 8.19 -20.33 -13.66
N GLY A 43 8.27 -19.11 -14.23
CA GLY A 43 8.07 -18.88 -15.67
C GLY A 43 6.66 -19.24 -16.17
N LEU A 44 5.66 -19.13 -15.30
CA LEU A 44 4.27 -19.53 -15.59
C LEU A 44 3.50 -18.35 -16.18
N ASP A 45 3.59 -18.13 -17.48
CA ASP A 45 2.89 -17.04 -18.17
C ASP A 45 1.56 -17.48 -18.83
N ASN A 46 0.72 -18.20 -18.09
CA ASN A 46 -0.64 -18.50 -18.56
C ASN A 46 -1.59 -17.30 -18.34
N GLU A 47 -2.61 -17.16 -19.20
CA GLU A 47 -3.54 -16.03 -19.19
C GLU A 47 -4.26 -15.83 -17.86
N ASN A 48 -4.63 -16.92 -17.20
CA ASN A 48 -5.31 -16.90 -15.90
C ASN A 48 -4.39 -16.29 -14.83
N LEU A 49 -3.14 -16.73 -14.74
CA LEU A 49 -2.20 -16.23 -13.74
C LEU A 49 -1.78 -14.79 -14.02
N ILE A 50 -1.66 -14.40 -15.30
CA ILE A 50 -1.45 -13.01 -15.72
C ILE A 50 -2.61 -12.13 -15.21
N THR A 51 -3.84 -12.59 -15.39
CA THR A 51 -5.06 -11.87 -15.00
C THR A 51 -5.21 -11.80 -13.49
N MET A 52 -4.98 -12.91 -12.78
CA MET A 52 -5.02 -12.96 -11.31
C MET A 52 -3.95 -12.07 -10.68
N HIS A 53 -2.71 -12.14 -11.17
CA HIS A 53 -1.63 -11.25 -10.69
C HIS A 53 -2.00 -9.77 -10.92
N ARG A 54 -2.49 -9.42 -12.11
CA ARG A 54 -2.89 -8.04 -12.42
C ARG A 54 -4.02 -7.56 -11.52
N PHE A 55 -5.03 -8.40 -11.32
CA PHE A 55 -6.16 -8.12 -10.43
C PHE A 55 -5.68 -7.92 -8.98
N ALA A 56 -4.93 -8.87 -8.43
CA ALA A 56 -4.39 -8.80 -7.08
C ALA A 56 -3.52 -7.55 -6.89
N SER A 57 -2.64 -7.24 -7.84
CA SER A 57 -1.75 -6.08 -7.77
C SER A 57 -2.49 -4.74 -7.81
N GLN A 58 -3.46 -4.58 -8.71
CA GLN A 58 -4.16 -3.30 -8.85
C GLN A 58 -5.28 -3.13 -7.82
N PHE A 59 -6.14 -4.14 -7.70
CA PHE A 59 -7.31 -4.07 -6.82
C PHE A 59 -6.93 -4.31 -5.36
N GLY A 60 -6.10 -5.32 -5.10
CA GLY A 60 -5.55 -5.56 -3.76
C GLY A 60 -4.69 -4.40 -3.27
N GLY A 61 -3.87 -3.80 -4.14
CA GLY A 61 -3.11 -2.58 -3.82
C GLY A 61 -4.01 -1.39 -3.46
N LEU A 62 -5.09 -1.16 -4.21
CA LEU A 62 -6.09 -0.12 -3.92
C LEU A 62 -6.77 -0.35 -2.57
N ILE A 63 -7.32 -1.54 -2.34
CA ILE A 63 -7.99 -1.85 -1.07
C ILE A 63 -6.99 -1.78 0.08
N GLY A 64 -5.77 -2.29 -0.09
CA GLY A 64 -4.74 -2.22 0.94
C GLY A 64 -4.41 -0.78 1.34
N LEU A 65 -4.31 0.12 0.37
CA LEU A 65 -4.08 1.53 0.62
C LEU A 65 -5.28 2.23 1.28
N ILE A 66 -6.51 1.88 0.89
CA ILE A 66 -7.73 2.33 1.56
C ILE A 66 -7.68 1.94 3.04
N LEU A 67 -7.29 0.69 3.35
CA LEU A 67 -7.19 0.19 4.72
C LEU A 67 -6.07 0.90 5.51
N PHE A 68 -4.93 1.18 4.90
CA PHE A 68 -3.87 1.98 5.53
C PHE A 68 -4.39 3.37 5.90
N THR A 69 -5.08 4.05 4.98
CA THR A 69 -5.69 5.36 5.24
C THR A 69 -6.70 5.29 6.38
N CYS A 70 -7.58 4.28 6.39
CA CYS A 70 -8.56 4.08 7.46
C CYS A 70 -7.88 3.88 8.82
N GLN A 71 -6.87 3.01 8.88
CA GLN A 71 -6.08 2.77 10.09
C GLN A 71 -5.47 4.06 10.64
N LEU A 72 -4.95 4.90 9.74
CA LEU A 72 -4.28 6.15 10.07
C LEU A 72 -5.25 7.19 10.63
N MET A 73 -6.46 7.26 10.06
CA MET A 73 -7.54 8.12 10.57
C MET A 73 -8.05 7.68 11.94
N ILE A 74 -8.16 6.37 12.19
CA ILE A 74 -8.55 5.84 13.50
C ILE A 74 -7.49 6.21 14.55
N GLY A 75 -6.20 6.08 14.22
CA GLY A 75 -5.10 6.38 15.15
C GLY A 75 -4.81 7.87 15.35
N ALA A 76 -5.36 8.77 14.53
CA ALA A 76 -5.10 10.21 14.58
C ALA A 76 -5.79 10.94 15.75
N ASN A 77 -6.60 10.24 16.54
CA ASN A 77 -7.37 10.77 17.68
C ASN A 77 -8.09 12.10 17.36
N THR A 78 -8.68 12.19 16.16
CA THR A 78 -9.46 13.36 15.78
C THR A 78 -10.82 13.33 16.47
N GLU A 79 -11.26 14.43 17.06
CA GLU A 79 -12.61 14.56 17.64
C GLU A 79 -13.73 14.21 16.63
N HIS A 80 -13.44 14.41 15.35
CA HIS A 80 -14.31 14.07 14.24
C HIS A 80 -14.09 12.62 13.76
N LYS A 81 -15.19 11.89 13.54
CA LYS A 81 -15.18 10.50 13.03
C LYS A 81 -14.88 10.42 11.52
N TRP A 82 -13.77 10.99 11.07
CA TRP A 82 -13.35 11.04 9.67
C TRP A 82 -13.24 9.65 9.00
N HIS A 83 -12.92 8.62 9.78
CA HIS A 83 -12.89 7.23 9.30
C HIS A 83 -14.25 6.74 8.78
N LEU A 84 -15.38 7.26 9.29
CA LEU A 84 -16.72 6.92 8.80
C LEU A 84 -17.00 7.55 7.43
N TRP A 85 -16.62 8.82 7.25
CA TRP A 85 -16.69 9.50 5.96
C TRP A 85 -15.80 8.82 4.92
N HIS A 86 -14.58 8.45 5.33
CA HIS A 86 -13.67 7.68 4.49
C HIS A 86 -14.28 6.34 4.09
N ALA A 87 -14.91 5.60 5.00
CA ALA A 87 -15.62 4.36 4.67
C ALA A 87 -16.77 4.59 3.67
N GLY A 88 -17.54 5.68 3.85
CA GLY A 88 -18.62 6.08 2.95
C GLY A 88 -18.15 6.40 1.52
N ILE A 89 -16.95 6.95 1.34
CA ILE A 89 -16.35 7.22 0.02
C ILE A 89 -15.62 6.00 -0.54
N ALA A 90 -14.97 5.21 0.33
CA ALA A 90 -14.24 4.01 -0.06
C ALA A 90 -15.14 2.93 -0.66
N GLY A 91 -16.34 2.71 -0.11
CA GLY A 91 -17.30 1.71 -0.62
C GLY A 91 -17.63 1.91 -2.11
N PRO A 92 -18.18 3.07 -2.52
CA PRO A 92 -18.42 3.40 -3.91
C PRO A 92 -17.17 3.33 -4.79
N ALA A 93 -16.01 3.78 -4.29
CA ALA A 93 -14.75 3.71 -5.03
C ALA A 93 -14.31 2.26 -5.29
N ILE A 94 -14.48 1.36 -4.32
CA ILE A 94 -14.20 -0.07 -4.46
C ILE A 94 -15.16 -0.71 -5.47
N LEU A 95 -16.45 -0.40 -5.40
CA LEU A 95 -17.44 -0.89 -6.36
C LEU A 95 -17.12 -0.42 -7.79
N LEU A 96 -16.82 0.88 -7.95
CA LEU A 96 -16.40 1.44 -9.24
C LEU A 96 -15.14 0.73 -9.77
N ALA A 97 -14.12 0.55 -8.92
CA ALA A 97 -12.87 -0.13 -9.28
C ALA A 97 -13.06 -1.62 -9.61
N PHE A 98 -14.08 -2.27 -9.02
CA PHE A 98 -14.42 -3.65 -9.31
C PHE A 98 -15.01 -3.79 -10.71
N PHE A 99 -16.06 -3.01 -11.01
CA PHE A 99 -16.78 -3.08 -12.30
C PHE A 99 -16.06 -2.38 -13.45
N LEU A 100 -15.26 -1.34 -13.20
CA LEU A 100 -14.49 -0.60 -14.20
C LEU A 100 -12.99 -0.71 -13.90
N PRO A 101 -12.30 -1.76 -14.41
CA PRO A 101 -10.88 -2.00 -14.14
C PRO A 101 -9.94 -0.84 -14.50
N SER A 102 -10.31 -0.05 -15.51
CA SER A 102 -9.56 1.13 -15.96
C SER A 102 -9.40 2.19 -14.87
N THR A 103 -10.28 2.23 -13.88
CA THR A 103 -10.25 3.22 -12.79
C THR A 103 -9.30 2.87 -11.66
N ARG A 104 -8.85 1.61 -11.54
CA ARG A 104 -8.09 1.09 -10.38
C ARG A 104 -6.81 1.86 -10.11
N VAL A 105 -6.01 2.11 -11.15
CA VAL A 105 -4.72 2.83 -11.01
C VAL A 105 -4.96 4.29 -10.67
N THR A 106 -5.94 4.94 -11.31
CA THR A 106 -6.30 6.34 -11.02
C THR A 106 -6.75 6.50 -9.57
N LEU A 107 -7.66 5.64 -9.11
CA LEU A 107 -8.13 5.64 -7.72
C LEU A 107 -7.01 5.34 -6.74
N PHE A 108 -6.11 4.42 -7.07
CA PHE A 108 -4.92 4.13 -6.26
C PHE A 108 -4.05 5.38 -6.08
N LEU A 109 -3.76 6.11 -7.17
CA LEU A 109 -2.95 7.32 -7.11
C LEU A 109 -3.61 8.44 -6.30
N ILE A 110 -4.92 8.64 -6.46
CA ILE A 110 -5.71 9.59 -5.66
C ILE A 110 -5.61 9.23 -4.18
N TRP A 111 -5.83 7.96 -3.84
CA TRP A 111 -5.74 7.51 -2.46
C TRP A 111 -4.33 7.62 -1.89
N LEU A 112 -3.31 7.41 -2.72
CA LEU A 112 -1.92 7.47 -2.31
C LEU A 112 -1.50 8.90 -2.01
N LEU A 113 -1.93 9.86 -2.84
CA LEU A 113 -1.74 11.27 -2.56
C LEU A 113 -2.44 11.68 -1.25
N GLY A 114 -3.69 11.26 -1.05
CA GLY A 114 -4.41 11.49 0.20
C GLY A 114 -3.71 10.88 1.42
N PHE A 115 -3.19 9.66 1.28
CA PHE A 115 -2.42 8.97 2.31
C PHE A 115 -1.13 9.72 2.68
N VAL A 116 -0.39 10.24 1.69
CA VAL A 116 0.80 11.06 1.91
C VAL A 116 0.47 12.34 2.68
N VAL A 117 -0.58 13.06 2.26
CA VAL A 117 -1.03 14.29 2.94
C VAL A 117 -1.45 13.98 4.39
N LEU A 118 -2.15 12.88 4.61
CA LEU A 118 -2.59 12.46 5.94
C LEU A 118 -1.40 12.10 6.84
N CYS A 119 -0.43 11.34 6.32
CA CYS A 119 0.83 11.04 7.03
C CYS A 119 1.60 12.32 7.39
N ALA A 120 1.65 13.30 6.49
CA ALA A 120 2.35 14.55 6.72
C ALA A 120 1.67 15.40 7.83
N THR A 121 0.34 15.53 7.77
CA THR A 121 -0.39 16.57 8.50
C THR A 121 -1.19 16.09 9.70
N ARG A 122 -1.62 14.83 9.73
CA ARG A 122 -2.58 14.32 10.74
C ARG A 122 -2.01 13.19 11.60
N THR A 123 -0.69 13.20 11.78
CA THR A 123 0.01 12.28 12.71
C THR A 123 0.99 13.03 13.62
N PRO A 124 0.51 13.94 14.48
CA PRO A 124 1.38 14.67 15.42
C PRO A 124 2.12 13.75 16.40
N GLN A 125 1.52 12.61 16.74
CA GLN A 125 2.02 11.53 17.59
C GLN A 125 3.05 10.61 16.90
N ILE A 126 3.56 11.00 15.73
CA ILE A 126 4.74 10.36 15.15
C ILE A 126 5.87 11.36 15.27
N ALA A 127 6.90 11.04 16.06
CA ALA A 127 8.08 11.89 16.32
C ALA A 127 9.05 12.01 15.11
N LEU A 128 8.51 11.99 13.89
CA LEU A 128 9.25 12.21 12.65
C LEU A 128 8.85 13.57 12.07
N ARG A 129 9.83 14.29 11.51
CA ARG A 129 9.58 15.56 10.81
C ARG A 129 8.61 15.33 9.64
N VAL A 130 7.77 16.32 9.36
CA VAL A 130 6.75 16.27 8.30
C VAL A 130 7.30 15.80 6.94
N PRO A 131 8.45 16.31 6.44
CA PRO A 131 9.00 15.85 5.16
C PRO A 131 9.35 14.36 5.17
N VAL A 132 9.86 13.84 6.29
CA VAL A 132 10.23 12.42 6.41
C VAL A 132 9.00 11.53 6.31
N LYS A 133 7.91 11.88 7.01
CA LYS A 133 6.64 11.14 6.92
C LYS A 133 6.09 11.15 5.50
N ALA A 134 6.13 12.30 4.84
CA ALA A 134 5.68 12.46 3.46
C ALA A 134 6.54 11.62 2.49
N THR A 135 7.85 11.60 2.64
CA THR A 135 8.77 10.79 1.82
C THR A 135 8.53 9.29 2.02
N LEU A 136 8.43 8.83 3.27
CA LEU A 136 8.18 7.43 3.60
C LEU A 136 6.85 6.93 3.01
N ALA A 137 5.79 7.74 3.08
CA ALA A 137 4.51 7.42 2.45
C ALA A 137 4.57 7.55 0.92
N GLY A 138 5.26 8.57 0.41
CA GLY A 138 5.23 9.01 -0.98
C GLY A 138 6.20 8.30 -1.92
N VAL A 139 7.17 7.53 -1.41
CA VAL A 139 8.11 6.77 -2.25
C VAL A 139 7.38 5.82 -3.22
N MET A 140 6.19 5.33 -2.86
CA MET A 140 5.37 4.51 -3.75
C MET A 140 4.82 5.28 -4.96
N LEU A 141 4.61 6.62 -4.87
CA LEU A 141 4.25 7.45 -6.02
C LEU A 141 5.40 7.47 -7.02
N VAL A 142 6.62 7.73 -6.55
CA VAL A 142 7.82 7.70 -7.37
C VAL A 142 8.00 6.31 -8.00
N ASN A 143 7.74 5.25 -7.23
CA ASN A 143 7.84 3.89 -7.72
C ASN A 143 6.89 3.60 -8.90
N VAL A 144 5.63 4.01 -8.78
CA VAL A 144 4.60 3.75 -9.80
C VAL A 144 4.74 4.67 -11.02
N LEU A 145 5.06 5.94 -10.82
CA LEU A 145 5.10 6.95 -11.88
C LEU A 145 6.44 7.04 -12.59
N VAL A 146 7.54 6.72 -11.90
CA VAL A 146 8.91 6.89 -12.43
C VAL A 146 9.55 5.53 -12.64
N LEU A 147 9.83 4.76 -11.58
CA LEU A 147 10.63 3.53 -11.69
C LEU A 147 9.98 2.47 -12.59
N ARG A 148 8.67 2.31 -12.49
CA ARG A 148 7.93 1.36 -13.32
C ARG A 148 7.88 1.73 -14.81
N GLN A 149 8.04 3.02 -15.12
CA GLN A 149 7.98 3.56 -16.49
C GLN A 149 9.36 3.95 -17.01
N ALA A 150 10.43 3.63 -16.28
CA ALA A 150 11.78 4.07 -16.58
C ALA A 150 12.29 3.41 -17.86
N SER A 151 12.38 4.18 -18.94
CA SER A 151 12.95 3.73 -20.23
C SER A 151 14.47 3.60 -20.20
N TRP A 152 15.12 4.19 -19.18
CA TRP A 152 16.56 4.16 -18.97
C TRP A 152 17.04 2.95 -18.15
N LEU A 153 16.14 2.07 -17.71
CA LEU A 153 16.47 0.82 -17.04
C LEU A 153 16.15 -0.35 -17.96
N THR A 154 16.94 -1.41 -17.90
CA THR A 154 16.56 -2.68 -18.51
C THR A 154 15.29 -3.24 -17.84
N PRO A 155 14.51 -4.10 -18.52
CA PRO A 155 13.32 -4.71 -17.92
C PRO A 155 13.63 -5.45 -16.60
N ALA A 156 14.79 -6.10 -16.52
CA ALA A 156 15.22 -6.79 -15.31
C ALA A 156 15.52 -5.79 -14.17
N GLU A 157 16.26 -4.72 -14.43
CA GLU A 157 16.58 -3.71 -13.41
C GLU A 157 15.33 -2.99 -12.91
N SER A 158 14.44 -2.56 -13.82
CA SER A 158 13.17 -1.93 -13.44
C SER A 158 12.32 -2.86 -12.58
N TRP A 159 12.26 -4.16 -12.93
CA TRP A 159 11.57 -5.15 -12.12
C TRP A 159 12.16 -5.28 -10.72
N HIS A 160 13.48 -5.47 -10.58
CA HIS A 160 14.12 -5.62 -9.26
C HIS A 160 13.98 -4.35 -8.41
N ALA A 161 14.24 -3.18 -9.00
CA ALA A 161 14.13 -1.89 -8.33
C ALA A 161 12.69 -1.65 -7.83
N PHE A 162 11.69 -1.90 -8.67
CA PHE A 162 10.28 -1.74 -8.30
C PHE A 162 9.90 -2.59 -7.09
N HIS A 163 10.29 -3.87 -7.09
CA HIS A 163 9.94 -4.80 -6.01
C HIS A 163 10.72 -4.52 -4.72
N PHE A 164 11.98 -4.09 -4.83
CA PHE A 164 12.76 -3.64 -3.69
C PHE A 164 12.12 -2.42 -3.02
N VAL A 165 11.73 -1.42 -3.81
CA VAL A 165 11.07 -0.21 -3.29
C VAL A 165 9.74 -0.55 -2.65
N VAL A 166 8.94 -1.47 -3.21
CA VAL A 166 7.71 -1.95 -2.56
C VAL A 166 8.02 -2.57 -1.19
N ALA A 167 9.02 -3.43 -1.08
CA ALA A 167 9.40 -4.04 0.19
C ALA A 167 9.81 -3.00 1.24
N CYS A 168 10.67 -2.05 0.87
CA CYS A 168 11.06 -0.94 1.73
C CYS A 168 9.86 -0.07 2.14
N TRP A 169 8.93 0.16 1.22
CA TRP A 169 7.71 0.91 1.49
C TRP A 169 6.81 0.19 2.49
N LEU A 170 6.63 -1.14 2.42
CA LEU A 170 5.85 -1.88 3.42
C LEU A 170 6.46 -1.76 4.84
N LEU A 171 7.80 -1.76 4.96
CA LEU A 171 8.49 -1.49 6.23
C LEU A 171 8.27 -0.06 6.72
N ALA A 172 8.29 0.91 5.81
CA ALA A 172 8.01 2.31 6.12
C ALA A 172 6.58 2.50 6.63
N ILE A 173 5.59 1.88 5.97
CA ILE A 173 4.18 1.89 6.38
C ILE A 173 4.01 1.24 7.77
N TYR A 174 4.62 0.08 7.99
CA TYR A 174 4.65 -0.56 9.31
C TYR A 174 5.15 0.41 10.39
N THR A 175 6.30 1.04 10.16
CA THR A 175 6.91 1.99 11.10
C THR A 175 5.99 3.17 11.40
N LEU A 176 5.39 3.77 10.37
CA LEU A 176 4.45 4.88 10.52
C LEU A 176 3.21 4.49 11.34
N LEU A 177 2.61 3.34 11.04
CA LEU A 177 1.40 2.88 11.73
C LEU A 177 1.67 2.49 13.18
N VAL A 178 2.80 1.83 13.48
CA VAL A 178 3.18 1.48 14.86
C VAL A 178 3.51 2.73 15.66
N ALA A 179 4.33 3.64 15.11
CA ALA A 179 4.71 4.87 15.80
C ALA A 179 3.48 5.70 16.19
N GLN A 180 2.48 5.74 15.31
CA GLN A 180 1.21 6.40 15.59
C GLN A 180 0.48 5.79 16.80
N ARG A 181 0.48 4.46 16.92
CA ARG A 181 -0.26 3.78 17.98
C ARG A 181 0.44 3.83 19.33
N THR A 182 1.76 3.77 19.37
CA THR A 182 2.52 3.78 20.63
C THR A 182 2.42 5.10 21.40
N GLN A 183 1.90 6.16 20.77
CA GLN A 183 1.79 7.50 21.34
C GLN A 183 0.33 7.97 21.51
N ALA A 184 -0.64 7.07 21.31
CA ALA A 184 -2.08 7.30 21.49
C ALA A 184 -2.61 6.45 22.67
#